data_AF-G4HB30-F1
#
_entry.id   AF-G4HB30-F1
#
_cell.length_a   1.000
_cell.length_b   1.000
_cell.length_c   1.000
_cell.angle_alpha   90.00
_cell.angle_beta   90.00
_cell.angle_gamma   90.00
#
_symmetry.space_group_name_H-M   'P 1'
#
loop_
_entity.id
_entity.type
_entity.pdbx_description
1 polymer ?
#
loop_
_entity_poly.entity_id
_entity_poly.type
_entity_poly.pdbx_seq_one_letter_code
_entity_poly.pdbx_strand_id
1 'polypeptide(L)'
;MRSMKKTAWRLGALMLLGLFMIHSVGVASSNNYEPVPKASNQEAAYINALEVKDGQVYLEIDPIEWYEGEEANAIFREREQDPEMTEAPDGYYIVNDTEERITLPVAGNAEVRLQLYDHTGRYEDAQVVWNQQVSLDKFTDIYRKDDIVDMKWFPFHITVEDGEVVKIIQQYVP
;
A
#
# COMPACT_ATOMS: atom_id res chain seq x y z
N MET A 1 -39.47 55.59 -45.04
CA MET A 1 -39.79 54.72 -46.19
C MET A 1 -39.59 53.27 -45.76
N ARG A 2 -40.65 52.59 -45.33
CA ARG A 2 -41.30 51.44 -46.02
C ARG A 2 -40.35 50.21 -46.10
N SER A 3 -40.35 49.34 -45.09
CA SER A 3 -41.13 48.07 -45.02
C SER A 3 -40.83 47.07 -46.14
N MET A 4 -40.38 45.86 -45.77
CA MET A 4 -41.01 44.55 -46.10
C MET A 4 -40.16 43.42 -45.49
N LYS A 5 -40.60 42.70 -44.45
CA LYS A 5 -41.61 41.61 -44.38
C LYS A 5 -40.99 40.20 -44.55
N LYS A 6 -40.98 39.49 -43.41
CA LYS A 6 -41.46 38.11 -43.17
C LYS A 6 -41.00 36.99 -44.12
N THR A 7 -40.35 35.97 -43.56
CA THR A 7 -40.75 34.53 -43.62
C THR A 7 -39.68 33.74 -42.85
N ALA A 8 -39.97 33.26 -41.63
CA ALA A 8 -40.58 31.97 -41.35
C ALA A 8 -39.86 30.79 -42.04
N TRP A 9 -38.92 30.15 -41.33
CA TRP A 9 -38.70 28.72 -41.48
C TRP A 9 -38.39 28.12 -40.09
N ARG A 10 -39.39 27.46 -39.52
CA ARG A 10 -39.21 26.45 -38.48
C ARG A 10 -38.72 25.19 -39.16
N LEU A 11 -37.57 24.62 -38.82
CA LEU A 11 -37.31 23.19 -38.99
C LEU A 11 -35.97 22.80 -38.36
N GLY A 12 -35.98 21.75 -37.54
CA GLY A 12 -34.79 20.99 -37.19
C GLY A 12 -34.25 21.17 -35.77
N ALA A 13 -35.07 20.90 -34.75
CA ALA A 13 -34.54 20.40 -33.49
C ALA A 13 -34.00 18.98 -33.74
N LEU A 14 -32.76 18.88 -34.25
CA LEU A 14 -32.04 17.62 -34.39
C LEU A 14 -31.06 17.46 -33.21
N MET A 15 -31.43 16.53 -32.34
CA MET A 15 -30.58 15.62 -31.57
C MET A 15 -29.09 16.00 -31.42
N LEU A 16 -28.74 16.52 -30.25
CA LEU A 16 -27.42 16.32 -29.66
C LEU A 16 -27.61 15.70 -28.27
N LEU A 17 -28.10 14.46 -28.27
CA LEU A 17 -27.99 13.57 -27.11
C LEU A 17 -26.59 12.95 -27.18
N GLY A 18 -25.57 13.71 -26.76
CA GLY A 18 -24.24 13.15 -26.55
C GLY A 18 -24.32 12.19 -25.38
N LEU A 19 -24.32 10.89 -25.68
CA LEU A 19 -24.07 9.86 -24.68
C LEU A 19 -22.69 10.11 -24.05
N PHE A 20 -22.67 10.68 -22.85
CA PHE A 20 -21.55 10.53 -21.93
C PHE A 20 -21.53 9.07 -21.46
N MET A 21 -20.97 8.18 -22.29
CA MET A 21 -20.53 6.86 -21.86
C MET A 21 -19.24 7.06 -21.06
N ILE A 22 -19.39 7.39 -19.79
CA ILE A 22 -18.33 7.26 -18.81
C ILE A 22 -18.03 5.76 -18.75
N HIS A 23 -16.99 5.32 -19.44
CA HIS A 23 -16.50 3.96 -19.25
C HIS A 23 -15.83 3.97 -17.89
N SER A 24 -16.57 3.60 -16.84
CA SER A 24 -15.94 3.15 -15.61
C SER A 24 -15.16 1.90 -16.00
N VAL A 25 -13.86 2.05 -16.20
CA VAL A 25 -12.95 0.92 -16.22
C VAL A 25 -13.08 0.31 -14.83
N GLY A 26 -13.91 -0.72 -14.72
CA GLY A 26 -13.90 -1.58 -13.56
C GLY A 26 -12.50 -2.13 -13.46
N VAL A 27 -11.75 -1.69 -12.46
CA VAL A 27 -10.48 -2.33 -12.11
C VAL A 27 -10.87 -3.74 -11.71
N ALA A 28 -10.67 -4.68 -12.64
CA ALA A 28 -10.61 -6.08 -12.28
C ALA A 28 -9.46 -6.19 -11.28
N SER A 29 -9.76 -6.52 -10.03
CA SER A 29 -8.73 -6.83 -9.04
C SER A 29 -8.00 -8.07 -9.54
N SER A 30 -6.92 -7.85 -10.28
CA SER A 30 -5.94 -8.90 -10.54
C SER A 30 -5.34 -9.28 -9.21
N ASN A 31 -5.24 -10.57 -8.92
CA ASN A 31 -4.65 -11.11 -7.69
C ASN A 31 -3.11 -10.99 -7.71
N ASN A 32 -2.59 -9.85 -8.16
CA ASN A 32 -1.18 -9.53 -8.36
C ASN A 32 -0.76 -8.47 -7.34
N TYR A 33 0.54 -8.43 -7.06
CA TYR A 33 1.14 -7.34 -6.30
C TYR A 33 0.90 -5.98 -6.98
N GLU A 34 0.45 -5.00 -6.21
CA GLU A 34 0.40 -3.60 -6.61
C GLU A 34 1.30 -2.81 -5.65
N PRO A 35 2.33 -2.12 -6.17
CA PRO A 35 3.18 -1.25 -5.36
C PRO A 35 2.35 -0.26 -4.56
N VAL A 36 2.74 -0.05 -3.30
CA VAL A 36 2.08 0.92 -2.45
C VAL A 36 2.48 2.33 -2.93
N PRO A 37 1.52 3.21 -3.31
CA PRO A 37 1.87 4.53 -3.81
C PRO A 37 2.51 5.39 -2.72
N LYS A 38 3.75 5.85 -2.94
CA LYS A 38 4.47 6.74 -2.01
C LYS A 38 3.63 7.99 -1.70
N ALA A 39 3.44 8.27 -0.41
CA ALA A 39 2.81 9.48 0.10
C ALA A 39 3.71 10.13 1.17
N SER A 40 3.61 11.46 1.37
CA SER A 40 4.49 12.17 2.32
C SER A 40 4.28 11.78 3.78
N ASN A 41 3.12 11.20 4.09
CA ASN A 41 2.76 10.68 5.39
C ASN A 41 2.86 9.16 5.46
N GLN A 42 3.52 8.54 4.48
CA GLN A 42 3.75 7.12 4.42
C GLN A 42 5.24 6.82 4.51
N GLU A 43 5.58 5.83 5.32
CA GLU A 43 6.94 5.34 5.49
C GLU A 43 6.95 3.81 5.39
N ALA A 44 8.03 3.27 4.83
CA ALA A 44 8.32 1.85 4.93
C ALA A 44 9.11 1.63 6.22
N ALA A 45 8.78 0.60 6.99
CA ALA A 45 9.45 0.29 8.24
C ALA A 45 9.37 -1.20 8.56
N TYR A 46 10.34 -1.70 9.31
CA TYR A 46 10.11 -2.90 10.11
C TYR A 46 9.34 -2.53 11.37
N ILE A 47 8.41 -3.38 11.76
CA ILE A 47 7.84 -3.35 13.10
C ILE A 47 8.70 -4.30 13.93
N ASN A 48 9.29 -3.80 15.01
CA ASN A 48 10.15 -4.58 15.91
C ASN A 48 9.35 -5.15 17.08
N ALA A 49 8.41 -4.35 17.60
CA ALA A 49 7.54 -4.75 18.69
C ALA A 49 6.13 -4.15 18.56
N LEU A 50 5.16 -4.84 19.15
CA LEU A 50 3.79 -4.38 19.31
C LEU A 50 3.39 -4.54 20.78
N GLU A 51 3.01 -3.44 21.40
CA GLU A 51 2.57 -3.39 22.80
C GLU A 51 1.14 -2.86 22.90
N VAL A 52 0.40 -3.33 23.91
CA VAL A 52 -0.92 -2.80 24.26
C VAL A 52 -0.84 -2.21 25.66
N LYS A 53 -1.07 -0.89 25.78
CA LYS A 53 -1.06 -0.15 27.05
C LYS A 53 -2.40 0.53 27.21
N ASP A 54 -3.11 0.24 28.30
CA ASP A 54 -4.43 0.83 28.60
C ASP A 54 -5.46 0.70 27.47
N GLY A 55 -5.39 -0.39 26.70
CA GLY A 55 -6.27 -0.66 25.55
C GLY A 55 -5.84 0.02 24.24
N GLN A 56 -4.77 0.80 24.26
CA GLN A 56 -4.17 1.46 23.10
C GLN A 56 -3.01 0.63 22.55
N VAL A 57 -2.96 0.42 21.23
CA VAL A 57 -1.86 -0.27 20.56
C VAL A 57 -0.73 0.72 20.26
N TYR A 58 0.51 0.28 20.48
CA TYR A 58 1.73 0.98 20.15
C TYR A 58 2.65 0.08 19.31
N LEU A 59 3.23 0.62 18.25
CA LEU A 59 4.26 -0.03 17.46
C LEU A 59 5.62 0.57 17.80
N GLU A 60 6.62 -0.28 18.00
CA GLU A 60 8.02 0.12 17.88
C GLU A 60 8.48 -0.20 16.46
N ILE A 61 8.84 0.84 15.70
CA ILE A 61 9.24 0.73 14.30
C ILE A 61 10.70 1.12 14.09
N ASP A 62 11.28 0.55 13.04
CA ASP A 62 12.58 0.91 12.46
C ASP A 62 12.34 1.30 10.98
N PRO A 63 12.31 2.60 10.66
CA PRO A 63 12.12 3.07 9.29
C PRO A 63 13.20 2.55 8.34
N ILE A 64 12.80 2.23 7.12
CA ILE A 64 13.69 1.76 6.05
C ILE A 64 13.42 2.55 4.78
N GLU A 65 14.43 2.63 3.92
CA GLU A 65 14.20 3.12 2.56
C GLU A 65 13.80 1.93 1.68
N TRP A 66 12.65 2.07 1.01
CA TRP A 66 12.10 1.09 0.09
C TRP A 66 12.07 1.67 -1.32
N TYR A 67 12.82 1.03 -2.22
CA TYR A 67 12.93 1.40 -3.62
C TYR A 67 12.34 0.29 -4.49
N GLU A 68 11.69 0.66 -5.60
CA GLU A 68 11.11 -0.29 -6.55
C GLU A 68 11.42 0.09 -7.99
N GLY A 69 11.46 -0.91 -8.87
CA GLY A 69 11.70 -0.74 -10.30
C GLY A 69 13.04 -0.06 -10.60
N GLU A 70 13.01 0.95 -11.47
CA GLU A 70 14.25 1.63 -11.88
C GLU A 70 14.94 2.39 -10.74
N GLU A 71 14.18 2.86 -9.75
CA GLU A 71 14.75 3.48 -8.56
C GLU A 71 15.58 2.47 -7.78
N ALA A 72 15.05 1.25 -7.60
CA ALA A 72 15.79 0.14 -6.97
C ALA A 72 17.06 -0.19 -7.75
N ASN A 73 16.98 -0.29 -9.09
CA ASN A 73 18.14 -0.57 -9.93
C ASN A 73 19.22 0.51 -9.83
N ALA A 74 18.82 1.78 -9.75
CA ALA A 74 19.76 2.89 -9.61
C ALA A 74 20.54 2.80 -8.29
N ILE A 75 19.84 2.60 -7.18
CA ILE A 75 20.46 2.45 -5.86
C ILE A 75 21.31 1.16 -5.79
N PHE A 76 20.83 0.05 -6.37
CA PHE A 76 21.57 -1.21 -6.45
C PHE A 76 22.92 -1.02 -7.16
N ARG A 77 22.93 -0.40 -8.35
CA ARG A 77 24.17 -0.16 -9.11
C ARG A 77 25.16 0.73 -8.36
N GLU A 78 24.66 1.76 -7.68
CA GLU A 78 25.49 2.67 -6.91
C GLU A 78 26.20 1.94 -5.76
N ARG A 79 25.47 1.04 -5.08
CA ARG A 79 25.90 0.42 -3.82
C ARG A 79 26.64 -0.90 -4.01
N GLU A 80 26.13 -1.79 -4.85
CA GLU A 80 26.71 -3.13 -5.04
C GLU A 80 27.89 -3.13 -6.01
N GLN A 81 27.87 -2.23 -7.01
CA GLN A 81 28.93 -2.09 -8.02
C GLN A 81 29.31 -3.42 -8.72
N ASP A 82 28.36 -4.36 -8.78
CA ASP A 82 28.55 -5.66 -9.40
C ASP A 82 28.50 -5.51 -10.94
N PRO A 83 29.58 -5.88 -11.68
CA PRO A 83 29.60 -5.77 -13.13
C PRO A 83 28.75 -6.83 -13.85
N GLU A 84 28.38 -7.91 -13.17
CA GLU A 84 27.58 -9.02 -13.72
C GLU A 84 26.10 -8.90 -13.33
N MET A 85 25.78 -8.11 -12.31
CA MET A 85 24.42 -7.84 -11.85
C MET A 85 24.20 -6.33 -11.70
N THR A 86 23.41 -5.75 -12.59
CA THR A 86 23.19 -4.28 -12.64
C THR A 86 21.76 -3.87 -12.31
N GLU A 87 20.93 -4.82 -11.88
CA GLU A 87 19.52 -4.63 -11.57
C GLU A 87 19.19 -5.37 -10.27
N ALA A 88 18.27 -4.81 -9.49
CA ALA A 88 17.79 -5.44 -8.28
C ALA A 88 17.02 -6.73 -8.63
N PRO A 89 17.46 -7.91 -8.17
CA PRO A 89 16.94 -9.20 -8.65
C PRO A 89 15.43 -9.36 -8.56
N ASP A 90 14.84 -8.88 -7.46
CA ASP A 90 13.42 -9.01 -7.16
C ASP A 90 12.63 -7.72 -7.50
N GLY A 91 13.27 -6.78 -8.19
CA GLY A 91 12.67 -5.51 -8.61
C GLY A 91 12.45 -4.50 -7.48
N TYR A 92 12.97 -4.76 -6.28
CA TYR A 92 13.00 -3.82 -5.16
C TYR A 92 14.39 -3.81 -4.49
N TYR A 93 14.68 -2.74 -3.76
CA TYR A 93 15.90 -2.62 -2.97
C TYR A 93 15.60 -1.96 -1.63
N ILE A 94 16.06 -2.57 -0.54
CA ILE A 94 15.85 -2.09 0.83
C ILE A 94 17.16 -1.56 1.35
N VAL A 95 17.13 -0.35 1.91
CA VAL A 95 18.25 0.22 2.66
C VAL A 95 17.81 0.44 4.10
N ASN A 96 18.64 -0.03 5.02
CA ASN A 96 18.57 0.32 6.43
C ASN A 96 19.99 0.63 6.93
N ASP A 97 20.46 1.85 6.66
CA ASP A 97 21.79 2.30 7.06
C ASP A 97 21.86 2.72 8.53
N THR A 98 20.71 2.96 9.17
CA THR A 98 20.62 3.41 10.56
C THR A 98 19.43 2.75 11.24
N GLU A 99 19.71 1.93 12.25
CA GLU A 99 18.67 1.37 13.10
C GLU A 99 18.10 2.45 14.03
N GLU A 100 16.81 2.69 13.92
CA GLU A 100 16.06 3.57 14.80
C GLU A 100 14.98 2.79 15.57
N ARG A 101 14.51 3.37 16.67
CA ARG A 101 13.37 2.84 17.44
C ARG A 101 12.41 3.96 17.75
N ILE A 102 11.36 4.03 16.93
CA ILE A 102 10.31 5.03 17.08
C ILE A 102 9.08 4.33 17.62
N THR A 103 8.52 4.82 18.72
CA THR A 103 7.26 4.32 19.26
C THR A 103 6.10 5.21 18.82
N LEU A 104 5.15 4.65 18.08
CA LEU A 104 3.95 5.36 17.62
C LEU A 104 2.67 4.69 18.14
N PRO A 105 1.68 5.46 18.62
CA PRO A 105 0.33 4.93 18.85
C PRO A 105 -0.33 4.55 17.52
N VAL A 106 -1.26 3.60 17.56
CA VAL A 106 -2.06 3.18 16.40
C VAL A 106 -3.53 3.53 16.60
N ALA A 107 -4.13 4.26 15.66
CA ALA A 107 -5.55 4.62 15.76
C ALA A 107 -6.41 3.37 15.96
N GLY A 108 -7.39 3.43 16.88
CA GLY A 108 -8.24 2.27 17.18
C GLY A 108 -9.06 1.77 15.98
N ASN A 109 -9.22 2.59 14.96
CA ASN A 109 -9.85 2.28 13.67
C ASN A 109 -8.86 2.20 12.50
N ALA A 110 -7.56 2.03 12.77
CA ALA A 110 -6.54 1.93 11.74
C ALA A 110 -6.86 0.81 10.73
N GLU A 111 -6.60 1.09 9.46
CA GLU A 111 -6.77 0.11 8.39
C GLU A 111 -5.55 -0.83 8.36
N VAL A 112 -5.76 -2.13 8.54
CA VAL A 112 -4.68 -3.13 8.45
C VAL A 112 -4.91 -4.05 7.26
N ARG A 113 -3.90 -4.15 6.38
CA ARG A 113 -3.90 -5.05 5.22
C ARG A 113 -2.68 -5.95 5.28
N LEU A 114 -2.91 -7.26 5.32
CA LEU A 114 -1.86 -8.27 5.30
C LEU A 114 -1.84 -8.96 3.95
N GLN A 115 -0.67 -9.49 3.61
CA GLN A 115 -0.44 -10.25 2.37
C GLN A 115 -0.11 -11.71 2.70
N LEU A 116 0.54 -11.99 3.82
CA LEU A 116 0.90 -13.35 4.25
C LEU A 116 0.89 -13.43 5.78
N TYR A 117 0.10 -14.35 6.32
CA TYR A 117 0.14 -14.71 7.74
C TYR A 117 -0.41 -16.13 7.96
N ASP A 118 -0.20 -16.67 9.15
CA ASP A 118 -0.81 -17.94 9.56
C ASP A 118 -2.31 -17.76 9.87
N HIS A 119 -3.13 -18.33 8.98
CA HIS A 119 -4.58 -18.27 9.09
C HIS A 119 -5.14 -19.25 10.15
N THR A 120 -4.53 -20.41 10.34
CA THR A 120 -5.17 -21.57 10.99
C THR A 120 -4.31 -22.31 12.00
N GLY A 121 -3.02 -21.97 12.15
CA GLY A 121 -2.05 -22.76 12.91
C GLY A 121 -1.41 -23.89 12.09
N ARG A 122 -1.46 -23.82 10.75
CA ARG A 122 -0.94 -24.87 9.87
C ARG A 122 -0.12 -24.27 8.74
N TYR A 123 1.07 -24.82 8.52
CA TYR A 123 2.00 -24.33 7.51
C TYR A 123 1.39 -24.32 6.09
N GLU A 124 0.55 -25.31 5.75
CA GLU A 124 -0.06 -25.40 4.42
C GLU A 124 -1.06 -24.26 4.12
N ASP A 125 -1.55 -23.57 5.16
CA ASP A 125 -2.52 -22.49 5.06
C ASP A 125 -1.86 -21.09 5.15
N ALA A 126 -0.53 -21.02 5.29
CA ALA A 126 0.24 -19.77 5.19
C ALA A 126 0.48 -19.44 3.71
N GLN A 127 -0.58 -18.94 3.04
CA GLN A 127 -0.55 -18.57 1.63
C GLN A 127 -0.68 -17.07 1.45
N VAL A 128 -0.12 -16.56 0.35
CA VAL A 128 -0.23 -15.14 0.01
C VAL A 128 -1.66 -14.83 -0.44
N VAL A 129 -2.30 -13.90 0.28
CA VAL A 129 -3.60 -13.32 -0.06
C VAL A 129 -3.41 -11.81 -0.08
N TRP A 130 -3.31 -11.24 -1.29
CA TRP A 130 -2.99 -9.82 -1.45
C TRP A 130 -4.00 -8.89 -0.79
N ASN A 131 -3.48 -7.94 0.00
CA ASN A 131 -4.24 -6.84 0.59
C ASN A 131 -5.45 -7.29 1.43
N GLN A 132 -5.36 -8.44 2.09
CA GLN A 132 -6.41 -8.95 2.96
C GLN A 132 -6.58 -8.03 4.17
N GLN A 133 -7.77 -7.45 4.29
CA GLN A 133 -8.10 -6.61 5.42
C GLN A 133 -8.31 -7.45 6.69
N VAL A 134 -7.71 -7.02 7.80
CA VAL A 134 -7.91 -7.58 9.14
C VAL A 134 -8.20 -6.46 10.14
N SER A 135 -8.83 -6.79 11.28
CA SER A 135 -8.96 -5.82 12.37
C SER A 135 -7.62 -5.62 13.08
N LEU A 136 -7.46 -4.47 13.76
CA LEU A 136 -6.27 -4.19 14.56
C LEU A 136 -6.06 -5.23 15.69
N ASP A 137 -7.14 -5.69 16.32
CA ASP A 137 -7.09 -6.77 17.32
C ASP A 137 -6.57 -8.08 16.70
N LYS A 138 -7.09 -8.44 15.52
CA LYS A 138 -6.65 -9.64 14.81
C LYS A 138 -5.18 -9.53 14.39
N PHE A 139 -4.74 -8.36 13.94
CA PHE A 139 -3.34 -8.09 13.65
C PHE A 139 -2.46 -8.27 14.89
N THR A 140 -2.89 -7.73 16.03
CA THR A 140 -2.18 -7.89 17.32
C THR A 140 -2.04 -9.37 17.70
N ASP A 141 -3.08 -10.17 17.51
CA ASP A 141 -3.03 -11.62 17.78
C ASP A 141 -2.13 -12.36 16.79
N ILE A 142 -2.10 -11.96 15.52
CA ILE A 142 -1.22 -12.53 14.49
C ILE A 142 0.24 -12.19 14.82
N TYR A 143 0.54 -10.93 15.11
CA TYR A 143 1.89 -10.43 15.33
C TYR A 143 2.60 -11.07 16.53
N ARG A 144 1.82 -11.52 17.53
CA ARG A 144 2.35 -12.24 18.70
C ARG A 144 2.70 -13.70 18.45
N LYS A 145 2.31 -14.26 17.31
CA LYS A 145 2.64 -15.63 16.91
C LYS A 145 3.81 -15.58 15.95
N ASP A 146 4.86 -16.32 16.26
CA ASP A 146 6.11 -16.39 15.50
C ASP A 146 6.51 -17.83 15.13
N ASP A 147 5.60 -18.79 15.33
CA ASP A 147 5.85 -20.22 15.14
C ASP A 147 5.80 -20.67 13.67
N ILE A 148 4.94 -20.05 12.86
CA ILE A 148 4.76 -20.39 11.44
C ILE A 148 5.20 -19.23 10.54
N VAL A 149 4.71 -18.03 10.82
CA VAL A 149 5.08 -16.81 10.10
C VAL A 149 5.40 -15.72 11.11
N ASP A 150 6.68 -15.40 11.28
CA ASP A 150 7.10 -14.29 12.14
C ASP A 150 6.87 -12.96 11.41
N MET A 151 5.91 -12.16 11.89
CA MET A 151 5.57 -10.87 11.28
C MET A 151 6.74 -9.87 11.31
N LYS A 152 7.71 -10.04 12.20
CA LYS A 152 8.89 -9.16 12.31
C LYS A 152 9.82 -9.24 11.10
N TRP A 153 9.72 -10.32 10.30
CA TRP A 153 10.58 -10.50 9.13
C TRP A 153 10.11 -9.73 7.91
N PHE A 154 8.90 -9.17 7.97
CA PHE A 154 8.31 -8.45 6.85
C PHE A 154 8.41 -6.94 7.07
N PRO A 155 8.74 -6.18 6.01
CA PRO A 155 8.54 -4.75 6.03
C PRO A 155 7.05 -4.41 5.94
N PHE A 156 6.70 -3.21 6.39
CA PHE A 156 5.37 -2.66 6.33
C PHE A 156 5.42 -1.24 5.76
N HIS A 157 4.45 -0.88 4.95
CA HIS A 157 4.14 0.52 4.64
C HIS A 157 3.11 1.01 5.66
N ILE A 158 3.50 1.96 6.50
CA ILE A 158 2.62 2.56 7.49
C ILE A 158 2.29 4.00 7.10
N THR A 159 1.08 4.45 7.41
CA THR A 159 0.64 5.83 7.22
C THR A 159 0.43 6.47 8.58
N VAL A 160 1.10 7.61 8.81
CA VAL A 160 1.07 8.35 10.07
C VAL A 160 0.35 9.67 9.87
N GLU A 161 -0.71 9.91 10.62
CA GLU A 161 -1.45 11.18 10.62
C GLU A 161 -1.50 11.72 12.05
N ASP A 162 -1.14 13.00 12.21
CA ASP A 162 -1.11 13.68 13.52
C ASP A 162 -0.32 12.92 14.63
N GLY A 163 0.71 12.16 14.23
CA GLY A 163 1.55 11.37 15.13
C GLY A 163 0.97 10.00 15.51
N GLU A 164 -0.08 9.55 14.83
CA GLU A 164 -0.75 8.27 15.05
C GLU A 164 -0.77 7.44 13.76
N VAL A 165 -0.51 6.14 13.86
CA VAL A 165 -0.58 5.21 12.71
C VAL A 165 -2.05 4.95 12.38
N VAL A 166 -2.48 5.36 11.18
CA VAL A 166 -3.86 5.17 10.69
C VAL A 166 -3.99 4.06 9.67
N LYS A 167 -2.86 3.58 9.11
CA LYS A 167 -2.83 2.48 8.15
C LYS A 167 -1.57 1.66 8.26
N ILE A 168 -1.70 0.34 8.11
CA ILE A 168 -0.60 -0.63 8.12
C ILE A 168 -0.82 -1.58 6.94
N ILE A 169 0.13 -1.62 6.00
CA ILE A 169 0.11 -2.54 4.87
C ILE A 169 1.37 -3.40 4.94
N GLN A 170 1.22 -4.71 5.13
CA GLN A 170 2.36 -5.63 5.03
C GLN A 170 2.90 -5.62 3.61
N GLN A 171 4.22 -5.58 3.47
CA GLN A 171 4.92 -5.75 2.21
C GLN A 171 5.44 -7.19 2.13
N TYR A 172 4.88 -7.99 1.22
CA TYR A 172 5.45 -9.31 0.92
C TYR A 172 6.80 -9.15 0.23
N VAL A 173 7.74 -10.00 0.65
CA VAL A 173 9.06 -10.16 0.06
C VAL A 173 9.19 -11.65 -0.32
N PRO A 174 9.37 -11.97 -1.62
CA PRO A 174 9.35 -13.34 -2.13
C PRO A 174 10.51 -14.24 -1.69
#